data_AF-A0A7C5CEC9-F1
#
_entry.id   AF-A0A7C5CEC9-F1
#
_cell.length_a   1.000
_cell.length_b   1.000
_cell.length_c   1.000
_cell.angle_alpha   90.00
_cell.angle_beta   90.00
_cell.angle_gamma   90.00
#
_symmetry.space_group_name_H-M   'P 1'
#
loop_
_entity.id
_entity.type
_entity.pdbx_description
1 polymer ?
#
loop_
_entity_poly.entity_id
_entity_poly.type
_entity_poly.pdbx_seq_one_letter_code
_entity_poly.pdbx_strand_id
1 'polypeptide(L)'
;MQYHQIKVALKNSRKPSSFIGSALRGAFGHALKEISCINPTSKCKGCFAKEHCLYYKFYEQSSVYKPFRFNIEMGQESYDFGLILFFEESRVSDIAIVVDTLALMLRNYGLERENLKFPHINFGIERLFPLNQISLPKVASTVHIKSLTPFILKQANRSLIKEITLEDILSSIYKRKAFFEEGKAHTKLSFTPSYELVSFSSRYQKTFRYSNAQGKKIPIEGYSVNLSVKNLDAQSYKLLKYGEVVAVGNDTVRGYGRFWVEFGVD
;
A
#
# COMPACT_ATOMS: atom_id res chain seq x y z
N MET A 1 6.47 13.03 -10.58
CA MET A 1 5.62 12.23 -9.66
C MET A 1 5.04 13.10 -8.57
N GLN A 2 3.74 12.98 -8.32
CA GLN A 2 3.06 13.55 -7.15
C GLN A 2 2.24 12.47 -6.47
N TYR A 3 2.59 12.13 -5.23
CA TYR A 3 1.85 11.14 -4.44
C TYR A 3 1.00 11.84 -3.40
N HIS A 4 -0.25 11.42 -3.29
CA HIS A 4 -1.21 12.00 -2.35
C HIS A 4 -1.83 10.92 -1.50
N GLN A 5 -2.03 11.21 -0.22
CA GLN A 5 -2.84 10.38 0.67
C GLN A 5 -4.17 11.06 0.94
N ILE A 6 -5.24 10.32 0.71
CA ILE A 6 -6.58 10.64 1.21
C ILE A 6 -6.71 9.91 2.55
N LYS A 7 -6.69 10.65 3.65
CA LYS A 7 -7.04 10.18 5.00
C LYS A 7 -8.54 10.15 5.14
N VAL A 8 -9.06 9.04 5.67
CA VAL A 8 -10.47 8.82 5.91
C VAL A 8 -10.65 8.55 7.40
N ALA A 9 -11.36 9.46 8.08
CA ALA A 9 -11.74 9.29 9.47
C ALA A 9 -13.25 9.01 9.57
N LEU A 10 -13.61 7.93 10.26
CA LEU A 10 -14.96 7.40 10.35
C LEU A 10 -15.45 7.44 11.79
N LYS A 11 -16.51 8.20 12.05
CA LYS A 11 -17.10 8.29 13.39
C LYS A 11 -17.90 7.01 13.68
N ASN A 12 -17.28 6.05 14.37
CA ASN A 12 -17.91 4.82 14.82
C ASN A 12 -17.24 4.28 16.09
N SER A 13 -17.93 3.41 16.84
CA SER A 13 -17.41 2.75 18.05
C SER A 13 -17.09 1.27 17.85
N ARG A 14 -17.19 0.76 16.61
CA ARG A 14 -17.00 -0.66 16.32
C ARG A 14 -15.54 -0.93 15.96
N LYS A 15 -14.99 -1.95 16.59
CA LYS A 15 -13.66 -2.46 16.23
C LYS A 15 -13.75 -3.30 14.94
N PRO A 16 -12.92 -3.04 13.93
CA PRO A 16 -12.88 -3.87 12.72
C PRO A 16 -12.29 -5.25 12.98
N SER A 17 -12.39 -6.16 11.99
CA SER A 17 -11.58 -7.37 12.02
C SER A 17 -10.08 -7.05 12.01
N SER A 18 -9.26 -8.05 12.35
CA SER A 18 -7.80 -7.90 12.44
C SER A 18 -7.14 -7.38 11.16
N PHE A 19 -7.79 -7.48 10.00
CA PHE A 19 -7.33 -6.90 8.75
C PHE A 19 -8.47 -6.61 7.77
N ILE A 20 -8.72 -5.33 7.49
CA ILE A 20 -9.82 -4.88 6.61
C ILE A 20 -9.43 -4.64 5.14
N GLY A 21 -8.16 -4.82 4.79
CA GLY A 21 -7.63 -4.45 3.47
C GLY A 21 -8.30 -5.13 2.28
N SER A 22 -8.77 -6.36 2.46
CA SER A 22 -9.54 -7.08 1.43
C SER A 22 -10.93 -6.50 1.24
N ALA A 23 -11.60 -6.11 2.33
CA ALA A 23 -12.91 -5.49 2.29
C ALA A 23 -12.83 -4.10 1.64
N LEU A 24 -11.86 -3.28 2.05
CA LEU A 24 -11.58 -1.97 1.46
C LEU A 24 -11.38 -2.06 -0.05
N ARG A 25 -10.45 -2.91 -0.51
CA ARG A 25 -10.18 -3.06 -1.96
C ARG A 25 -11.37 -3.58 -2.73
N GLY A 26 -12.18 -4.45 -2.14
CA GLY A 26 -13.40 -4.98 -2.76
C GLY A 26 -14.44 -3.88 -2.95
N ALA A 27 -14.88 -3.28 -1.84
CA ALA A 27 -15.92 -2.27 -1.82
C ALA A 27 -15.53 -1.03 -2.65
N PHE A 28 -14.26 -0.59 -2.57
CA PHE A 28 -13.76 0.51 -3.37
C PHE A 28 -13.82 0.22 -4.86
N GLY A 29 -13.53 -1.02 -5.27
CA GLY A 29 -13.60 -1.41 -6.68
C GLY A 29 -15.03 -1.38 -7.22
N HIS A 30 -16.00 -1.81 -6.42
CA HIS A 30 -17.42 -1.74 -6.79
C HIS A 30 -17.89 -0.30 -6.94
N ALA A 31 -17.63 0.55 -5.93
CA ALA A 31 -17.98 1.96 -5.97
C ALA A 31 -17.27 2.71 -7.12
N LEU A 32 -15.98 2.43 -7.36
CA LEU A 32 -15.24 3.10 -8.42
C LEU A 32 -15.80 2.74 -9.80
N LYS A 33 -16.18 1.46 -9.97
CA LYS A 33 -16.82 1.01 -11.21
C LYS A 33 -18.14 1.72 -11.43
N GLU A 34 -18.96 1.86 -10.39
CA GLU A 34 -20.24 2.57 -10.47
C GLU A 34 -20.07 4.03 -10.90
N ILE A 35 -19.14 4.76 -10.28
CA ILE A 35 -18.91 6.18 -10.61
C ILE A 35 -18.22 6.35 -11.97
N SER A 36 -17.25 5.51 -12.31
CA SER A 36 -16.39 5.74 -13.49
C SER A 36 -16.90 5.07 -14.78
N CYS A 37 -17.79 4.08 -14.70
CA CYS A 37 -18.15 3.28 -15.88
C CYS A 37 -19.32 3.87 -16.64
N ILE A 38 -19.03 4.48 -17.79
CA ILE A 38 -20.04 4.98 -18.74
C ILE A 38 -20.44 3.93 -19.79
N ASN A 39 -19.86 2.72 -19.75
CA ASN A 39 -20.15 1.68 -20.74
C ASN A 39 -21.43 0.91 -20.33
N PRO A 40 -22.51 0.94 -21.13
CA PRO A 40 -23.77 0.27 -20.79
C PRO A 40 -23.61 -1.24 -20.52
N THR A 41 -22.63 -1.89 -21.14
CA THR A 41 -22.38 -3.33 -20.96
C THR A 41 -21.66 -3.68 -19.65
N SER A 42 -21.10 -2.68 -18.95
CA SER A 42 -20.27 -2.87 -17.75
C SER A 42 -19.06 -3.81 -17.95
N LYS A 43 -18.64 -4.05 -19.19
CA LYS A 43 -17.52 -4.92 -19.56
C LYS A 43 -16.31 -4.09 -20.01
N CYS A 44 -15.13 -4.41 -19.48
CA CYS A 44 -13.90 -3.71 -19.85
C CYS A 44 -13.26 -4.25 -21.14
N LYS A 45 -13.53 -5.50 -21.52
CA LYS A 45 -13.08 -6.07 -22.80
C LYS A 45 -13.75 -5.32 -23.95
N GLY A 46 -12.95 -4.77 -24.87
CA GLY A 46 -13.44 -3.96 -26.00
C GLY A 46 -14.03 -2.58 -25.64
N CYS A 47 -13.91 -2.13 -24.38
CA CYS A 47 -14.46 -0.82 -23.96
C CYS A 47 -13.77 0.35 -24.67
N PHE A 48 -14.55 1.31 -25.16
CA PHE A 48 -14.08 2.52 -25.86
C PHE A 48 -13.44 3.57 -24.91
N ALA A 49 -13.82 3.57 -23.64
CA ALA A 49 -13.41 4.58 -22.67
C ALA A 49 -12.13 4.23 -21.88
N LYS A 50 -11.38 3.18 -22.28
CA LYS A 50 -10.28 2.63 -21.45
C LYS A 50 -9.21 3.64 -21.08
N GLU A 51 -8.80 4.49 -22.01
CA GLU A 51 -7.69 5.43 -21.84
C GLU A 51 -7.96 6.45 -20.73
N HIS A 52 -9.23 6.82 -20.54
CA HIS A 52 -9.66 7.84 -19.58
C HIS A 52 -10.44 7.27 -18.38
N CYS A 53 -10.71 5.96 -18.36
CA CYS A 53 -11.49 5.33 -17.30
C CYS A 53 -10.62 5.01 -16.07
N LEU A 54 -10.89 5.69 -14.95
CA LEU A 54 -10.15 5.50 -13.70
C LEU A 54 -10.27 4.08 -13.14
N TYR A 55 -11.45 3.46 -13.24
CA TYR A 55 -11.64 2.04 -12.88
C TYR A 55 -10.72 1.12 -13.70
N TYR A 56 -10.64 1.34 -15.03
CA TYR A 56 -9.76 0.54 -15.90
C TYR A 56 -8.30 0.67 -15.46
N LYS A 57 -7.81 1.91 -15.26
CA LYS A 57 -6.45 2.19 -14.81
C LYS A 57 -6.12 1.50 -13.47
N PHE A 58 -7.06 1.48 -12.53
CA PHE A 58 -6.83 0.93 -11.18
C PHE A 58 -6.94 -0.59 -11.12
N TYR A 59 -7.91 -1.19 -11.81
CA TYR A 59 -8.28 -2.60 -11.63
C TYR A 59 -7.90 -3.49 -12.81
N GLU A 60 -8.03 -3.00 -14.05
CA GLU A 60 -8.00 -3.85 -15.26
C GLU A 60 -6.72 -3.71 -16.08
N GLN A 61 -6.08 -2.53 -16.08
CA GLN A 61 -4.84 -2.30 -16.83
C GLN A 61 -3.75 -3.27 -16.38
N SER A 62 -3.16 -4.00 -17.32
CA SER A 62 -2.04 -4.89 -17.01
C SER A 62 -0.81 -4.04 -16.68
N SER A 63 -0.46 -4.00 -15.39
CA SER A 63 0.72 -3.29 -14.89
C SER A 63 1.31 -4.06 -13.71
N VAL A 64 2.63 -3.97 -13.55
CA VAL A 64 3.34 -4.61 -12.42
C VAL A 64 2.86 -4.02 -11.10
N TYR A 65 2.74 -2.69 -11.02
CA TYR A 65 2.20 -1.99 -9.87
C TYR A 65 0.98 -1.15 -10.26
N LYS A 66 -0.03 -1.16 -9.38
CA LYS A 66 -1.22 -0.32 -9.52
C LYS A 66 -0.94 1.08 -8.97
N PRO A 67 -1.62 2.12 -9.48
CA PRO A 67 -1.37 3.51 -9.10
C PRO A 67 -2.05 3.90 -7.78
N PHE A 68 -2.32 2.94 -6.90
CA PHE A 68 -2.86 3.22 -5.58
C PHE A 68 -2.52 2.12 -4.57
N ARG A 69 -2.62 2.44 -3.28
CA ARG A 69 -2.69 1.46 -2.20
C ARG A 69 -3.50 1.94 -1.01
N PHE A 70 -4.10 1.02 -0.26
CA PHE A 70 -4.59 1.35 1.08
C PHE A 70 -3.41 1.50 2.05
N ASN A 71 -3.57 2.42 2.99
CA ASN A 71 -2.65 2.66 4.10
C ASN A 71 -3.38 2.33 5.40
N ILE A 72 -3.19 1.10 5.87
CA ILE A 72 -3.85 0.51 7.04
C ILE A 72 -2.85 -0.28 7.87
N GLU A 73 -3.25 -0.74 9.04
CA GLU A 73 -2.41 -1.52 9.96
C GLU A 73 -3.13 -2.80 10.38
N MET A 74 -2.37 -3.79 10.82
CA MET A 74 -2.92 -4.99 11.46
C MET A 74 -3.51 -4.63 12.82
N GLY A 75 -4.71 -5.15 13.11
CA GLY A 75 -5.33 -5.03 14.43
C GLY A 75 -5.72 -3.60 14.82
N GLN A 76 -6.02 -2.74 13.86
CA GLN A 76 -6.47 -1.37 14.09
C GLN A 76 -7.73 -1.32 14.98
N GLU A 77 -7.83 -0.29 15.81
CA GLU A 77 -8.93 -0.12 16.78
C GLU A 77 -10.15 0.62 16.19
N SER A 78 -9.97 1.31 15.07
CA SER A 78 -11.03 2.01 14.34
C SER A 78 -11.01 1.61 12.87
N TYR A 79 -12.07 1.93 12.12
CA TYR A 79 -12.12 1.77 10.66
C TYR A 79 -11.42 2.91 9.92
N ASP A 80 -10.59 3.73 10.57
CA ASP A 80 -9.88 4.81 9.89
C ASP A 80 -8.80 4.23 8.96
N PHE A 81 -8.66 4.82 7.77
CA PHE A 81 -7.67 4.36 6.81
C PHE A 81 -7.17 5.48 5.91
N GLY A 82 -6.02 5.26 5.29
CA GLY A 82 -5.55 6.07 4.17
C GLY A 82 -5.74 5.35 2.82
N LEU A 83 -5.83 6.12 1.74
CA LEU A 83 -5.63 5.65 0.37
C LEU A 83 -4.56 6.54 -0.28
N ILE A 84 -3.45 5.94 -0.68
CA ILE A 84 -2.35 6.63 -1.35
C ILE A 84 -2.49 6.44 -2.86
N LEU A 85 -2.39 7.54 -3.60
CA LEU A 85 -2.45 7.64 -5.05
C LEU A 85 -1.06 7.93 -5.62
N PHE A 86 -0.67 7.20 -6.66
CA PHE A 86 0.62 7.34 -7.34
C PHE A 86 0.42 7.91 -8.75
N PHE A 87 0.48 9.24 -8.88
CA PHE A 87 0.30 9.92 -10.17
C PHE A 87 1.59 10.59 -10.64
N GLU A 88 1.79 10.63 -11.97
CA GLU A 88 2.95 11.27 -12.59
C GLU A 88 2.93 12.79 -12.37
N GLU A 89 1.75 13.37 -12.48
CA GLU A 89 1.43 14.79 -12.36
C GLU A 89 0.25 15.03 -11.40
N SER A 90 -0.12 16.30 -11.20
CA SER A 90 -1.28 16.67 -10.40
C SER A 90 -2.58 16.30 -11.14
N ARG A 91 -3.32 15.34 -10.61
CA ARG A 91 -4.56 14.82 -11.21
C ARG A 91 -5.75 15.16 -10.31
N VAL A 92 -6.00 16.45 -10.11
CA VAL A 92 -6.99 16.96 -9.13
C VAL A 92 -8.39 16.39 -9.38
N SER A 93 -8.81 16.29 -10.63
CA SER A 93 -10.10 15.67 -11.00
C SER A 93 -10.18 14.20 -10.60
N ASP A 94 -9.11 13.42 -10.83
CA ASP A 94 -9.07 12.01 -10.41
C ASP A 94 -9.10 11.88 -8.88
N ILE A 95 -8.42 12.77 -8.15
CA ILE A 95 -8.46 12.78 -6.68
C ILE A 95 -9.90 13.04 -6.21
N ALA A 96 -10.60 14.00 -6.80
CA ALA A 96 -12.01 14.27 -6.47
C ALA A 96 -12.90 13.05 -6.74
N ILE A 97 -12.75 12.39 -7.90
CA ILE A 97 -13.47 11.15 -8.23
C ILE A 97 -13.18 10.05 -7.19
N VAL A 98 -11.94 9.92 -6.72
CA VAL A 98 -11.58 8.94 -5.68
C VAL A 98 -12.24 9.30 -4.34
N VAL A 99 -12.32 10.57 -3.97
CA VAL A 99 -13.02 11.02 -2.75
C VAL A 99 -14.51 10.69 -2.85
N ASP A 100 -15.16 11.01 -3.97
CA ASP A 100 -16.57 10.69 -4.21
C ASP A 100 -16.81 9.18 -4.20
N THR A 101 -15.88 8.42 -4.76
CA THR A 101 -15.89 6.95 -4.73
C THR A 101 -15.81 6.42 -3.30
N LEU A 102 -14.93 6.96 -2.46
CA LEU A 102 -14.82 6.58 -1.06
C LEU A 102 -16.11 6.93 -0.29
N ALA A 103 -16.70 8.10 -0.55
CA ALA A 103 -17.97 8.48 0.04
C ALA A 103 -19.10 7.53 -0.35
N LEU A 104 -19.24 7.20 -1.63
CA LEU A 104 -20.21 6.23 -2.14
C LEU A 104 -19.98 4.83 -1.53
N MET A 105 -18.73 4.37 -1.53
CA MET A 105 -18.34 3.08 -0.93
C MET A 105 -18.82 3.00 0.52
N LEU A 106 -18.49 4.00 1.33
CA LEU A 106 -18.76 3.99 2.76
C LEU A 106 -20.23 4.17 3.10
N ARG A 107 -20.99 4.94 2.31
CA ARG A 107 -22.42 5.18 2.54
C ARG A 107 -23.32 4.07 2.00
N ASN A 108 -22.98 3.48 0.85
CA ASN A 108 -23.90 2.62 0.12
C ASN A 108 -23.49 1.14 0.11
N TYR A 109 -22.19 0.86 -0.08
CA TYR A 109 -21.67 -0.51 -0.08
C TYR A 109 -21.33 -1.01 1.32
N GLY A 110 -20.76 -0.15 2.15
CA GLY A 110 -20.26 -0.49 3.46
C GLY A 110 -19.00 -1.38 3.42
N LEU A 111 -18.55 -1.82 4.60
CA LEU A 111 -17.36 -2.64 4.78
C LEU A 111 -17.69 -3.96 5.50
N GLU A 112 -16.83 -4.95 5.24
CA GLU A 112 -16.87 -6.29 5.84
C GLU A 112 -18.18 -7.06 5.61
N ARG A 113 -18.42 -8.14 6.38
CA ARG A 113 -19.55 -9.05 6.15
C ARG A 113 -20.90 -8.44 6.48
N GLU A 114 -20.92 -7.48 7.39
CA GLU A 114 -22.15 -6.81 7.82
C GLU A 114 -22.53 -5.64 6.91
N ASN A 115 -21.73 -5.35 5.88
CA ASN A 115 -21.86 -4.17 5.03
C ASN A 115 -22.04 -2.91 5.89
N LEU A 116 -21.17 -2.75 6.90
CA LEU A 116 -21.25 -1.64 7.84
C LEU A 116 -21.05 -0.32 7.10
N LYS A 117 -22.05 0.56 7.17
CA LYS A 117 -22.07 1.85 6.48
C LYS A 117 -21.68 2.98 7.41
N PHE A 118 -21.07 4.01 6.85
CA PHE A 118 -20.56 5.17 7.58
C PHE A 118 -21.13 6.47 6.96
N PRO A 119 -22.19 7.05 7.54
CA PRO A 119 -22.81 8.27 7.00
C PRO A 119 -21.96 9.53 7.24
N HIS A 120 -21.20 9.56 8.34
CA HIS A 120 -20.35 10.68 8.72
C HIS A 120 -18.89 10.32 8.45
N ILE A 121 -18.30 10.99 7.45
CA ILE A 121 -16.96 10.71 6.93
C ILE A 121 -16.21 12.04 6.87
N ASN A 122 -15.02 12.07 7.45
CA ASN A 122 -14.12 13.21 7.32
C ASN A 122 -12.96 12.81 6.41
N PHE A 123 -12.71 13.63 5.38
CA PHE A 123 -11.60 13.45 4.46
C PHE A 123 -10.51 14.49 4.74
N GLY A 124 -9.26 14.04 4.74
CA GLY A 124 -8.08 14.90 4.70
C GLY A 124 -7.22 14.51 3.51
N ILE A 125 -6.66 15.49 2.80
CA ILE A 125 -5.77 15.22 1.66
C ILE A 125 -4.41 15.82 1.98
N GLU A 126 -3.36 15.02 1.84
CA GLU A 126 -1.98 15.47 1.98
C GLU A 126 -1.12 14.96 0.82
N ARG A 127 -0.11 15.75 0.45
CA ARG A 127 0.92 15.33 -0.50
C ARG A 127 2.04 14.62 0.25
N LEU A 128 2.35 13.40 -0.19
CA LEU A 128 3.42 12.57 0.35
C LEU A 128 4.71 12.61 -0.47
N PHE A 129 4.63 12.91 -1.78
CA PHE A 129 5.80 12.96 -2.66
C PHE A 129 5.73 14.16 -3.61
N PRO A 130 6.84 14.91 -3.84
CA PRO A 130 8.21 14.69 -3.34
C PRO A 130 8.29 14.71 -1.82
N LEU A 131 9.17 13.86 -1.25
CA LEU A 131 9.35 13.78 0.19
C LEU A 131 9.81 15.14 0.71
N ASN A 132 9.26 15.55 1.86
CA ASN A 132 9.80 16.69 2.61
C ASN A 132 11.25 16.40 3.03
N GLN A 133 11.97 17.44 3.47
CA GLN A 133 13.35 17.29 3.93
C GLN A 133 13.44 16.18 4.98
N ILE A 134 14.31 15.20 4.70
CA ILE A 134 14.52 14.02 5.55
C ILE A 134 15.73 14.31 6.44
N SER A 135 15.51 14.28 7.75
CA SER A 135 16.58 14.24 8.73
C SER A 135 17.31 12.90 8.62
N LEU A 136 18.62 12.92 8.43
CA LEU A 136 19.42 11.70 8.34
C LEU A 136 19.84 11.23 9.74
N PRO A 137 19.95 9.90 9.95
CA PRO A 137 20.51 9.37 11.19
C PRO A 137 21.95 9.88 11.37
N LYS A 138 22.32 10.20 12.61
CA LYS A 138 23.72 10.54 12.94
C LYS A 138 24.57 9.26 12.91
N VAL A 139 25.88 9.42 12.80
CA VAL A 139 26.83 8.31 12.98
C VAL A 139 26.54 7.61 14.32
N ALA A 140 26.62 6.27 14.34
CA ALA A 140 26.27 5.41 15.47
C ALA A 140 24.80 5.38 15.91
N SER A 141 23.88 6.10 15.26
CA SER A 141 22.43 5.97 15.55
C SER A 141 21.92 4.59 15.15
N THR A 142 21.01 4.03 15.96
CA THR A 142 20.28 2.82 15.60
C THR A 142 19.04 3.23 14.79
N VAL A 143 18.86 2.61 13.63
CA VAL A 143 17.69 2.73 12.78
C VAL A 143 16.80 1.52 13.00
N HIS A 144 15.54 1.76 13.34
CA HIS A 144 14.54 0.72 13.54
C HIS A 144 13.56 0.69 12.37
N ILE A 145 13.37 -0.49 11.80
CA ILE A 145 12.42 -0.77 10.72
C ILE A 145 11.39 -1.76 11.27
N LYS A 146 10.13 -1.33 11.32
CA LYS A 146 9.05 -2.15 11.88
C LYS A 146 7.87 -2.23 10.93
N SER A 147 7.49 -3.47 10.58
CA SER A 147 6.31 -3.73 9.77
C SER A 147 5.03 -3.44 10.57
N LEU A 148 4.10 -2.70 9.96
CA LEU A 148 2.73 -2.48 10.46
C LEU A 148 1.74 -3.46 9.84
N THR A 149 2.11 -4.02 8.68
CA THR A 149 1.40 -5.13 8.03
C THR A 149 2.43 -6.12 7.47
N PRO A 150 2.07 -7.41 7.31
CA PRO A 150 3.01 -8.42 6.84
C PRO A 150 3.64 -8.07 5.49
N PHE A 151 4.93 -8.36 5.35
CA PHE A 151 5.65 -8.32 4.10
C PHE A 151 5.37 -9.60 3.32
N ILE A 152 4.97 -9.45 2.06
CA ILE A 152 4.73 -10.58 1.15
C ILE A 152 5.83 -10.56 0.09
N LEU A 153 7.02 -10.98 0.51
CA LEU A 153 8.21 -11.07 -0.33
C LEU A 153 8.36 -12.51 -0.82
N LYS A 154 8.61 -12.67 -2.12
CA LYS A 154 8.66 -13.97 -2.79
C LYS A 154 9.96 -14.14 -3.55
N GLN A 155 10.48 -15.36 -3.52
CA GLN A 155 11.57 -15.81 -4.38
C GLN A 155 11.10 -15.97 -5.84
N ALA A 156 12.04 -16.23 -6.75
CA ALA A 156 11.72 -16.50 -8.16
C ALA A 156 10.76 -17.69 -8.35
N ASN A 157 10.88 -18.72 -7.50
CA ASN A 157 9.98 -19.88 -7.47
C ASN A 157 8.60 -19.58 -6.82
N ARG A 158 8.30 -18.33 -6.49
CA ARG A 158 7.07 -17.83 -5.85
C ARG A 158 6.86 -18.25 -4.39
N SER A 159 7.78 -18.98 -3.77
CA SER A 159 7.77 -19.26 -2.33
C SER A 159 8.06 -17.98 -1.53
N LEU A 160 7.57 -17.91 -0.29
CA LEU A 160 7.83 -16.78 0.59
C LEU A 160 9.28 -16.79 1.08
N ILE A 161 9.90 -15.62 1.09
CA ILE A 161 11.17 -15.40 1.78
C ILE A 161 10.90 -15.43 3.28
N LYS A 162 11.53 -16.36 4.00
CA LYS A 162 11.34 -16.53 5.45
C LYS A 162 12.25 -15.62 6.27
N GLU A 163 13.51 -15.54 5.84
CA GLU A 163 14.56 -14.71 6.43
C GLU A 163 14.70 -13.46 5.56
N ILE A 164 13.92 -12.44 5.89
CA ILE A 164 13.90 -11.18 5.14
C ILE A 164 15.09 -10.33 5.59
N THR A 165 15.99 -10.03 4.67
CA THR A 165 17.13 -9.13 4.95
C THR A 165 16.79 -7.66 4.63
N LEU A 166 17.70 -6.74 4.97
CA LEU A 166 17.55 -5.34 4.58
C LEU A 166 17.58 -5.18 3.05
N GLU A 167 18.44 -5.94 2.37
CA GLU A 167 18.56 -5.95 0.91
C GLU A 167 17.26 -6.38 0.23
N ASP A 168 16.53 -7.36 0.78
CA ASP A 168 15.23 -7.77 0.24
C ASP A 168 14.20 -6.63 0.30
N ILE A 169 14.18 -5.90 1.43
CA ILE A 169 13.32 -4.74 1.66
C ILE A 169 13.69 -3.63 0.67
N LEU A 170 14.96 -3.23 0.63
CA LEU A 170 15.47 -2.17 -0.25
C LEU A 170 15.27 -2.50 -1.73
N SER A 171 15.56 -3.73 -2.14
CA SER A 171 15.37 -4.22 -3.51
C SER A 171 13.89 -4.15 -3.91
N SER A 172 12.97 -4.53 -3.02
CA SER A 172 11.55 -4.40 -3.28
C SER A 172 11.10 -2.95 -3.43
N ILE A 173 11.61 -2.04 -2.60
CA ILE A 173 11.26 -0.61 -2.68
C ILE A 173 11.84 -0.01 -3.96
N TYR A 174 13.10 -0.32 -4.27
CA TYR A 174 13.81 0.19 -5.44
C TYR A 174 13.12 -0.20 -6.76
N LYS A 175 12.67 -1.45 -6.89
CA LYS A 175 11.89 -1.90 -8.05
C LYS A 175 10.63 -1.06 -8.26
N ARG A 176 9.93 -0.75 -7.18
CA ARG A 176 8.72 0.05 -7.20
C ARG A 176 9.02 1.53 -7.51
N LYS A 177 10.10 2.06 -6.96
CA LYS A 177 10.62 3.39 -7.29
C LYS A 177 10.92 3.52 -8.78
N ALA A 178 11.73 2.63 -9.34
CA ALA A 178 12.09 2.65 -10.75
C ALA A 178 10.88 2.44 -11.69
N PHE A 179 9.90 1.64 -11.28
CA PHE A 179 8.66 1.52 -12.05
C PHE A 179 7.90 2.85 -12.10
N PHE A 180 7.67 3.49 -10.95
CA PHE A 180 6.88 4.71 -10.90
C PHE A 180 7.62 5.94 -11.44
N GLU A 181 8.93 6.05 -11.22
CA GLU A 181 9.70 7.24 -11.63
C GLU A 181 10.33 7.10 -13.02
N GLU A 182 10.64 5.88 -13.47
CA GLU A 182 11.39 5.64 -14.71
C GLU A 182 10.65 4.71 -15.70
N GLY A 183 9.47 4.21 -15.35
CA GLY A 183 8.71 3.25 -16.17
C GLY A 183 9.36 1.86 -16.28
N LYS A 184 10.39 1.56 -15.48
CA LYS A 184 11.14 0.29 -15.56
C LYS A 184 10.43 -0.83 -14.79
N ALA A 185 9.97 -1.86 -15.50
CA ALA A 185 9.28 -3.01 -14.91
C ALA A 185 10.20 -3.90 -14.05
N HIS A 186 11.49 -3.96 -14.38
CA HIS A 186 12.48 -4.79 -13.70
C HIS A 186 13.78 -4.01 -13.53
N THR A 187 14.27 -3.94 -12.30
CA THR A 187 15.57 -3.34 -11.98
C THR A 187 16.18 -4.00 -10.75
N LYS A 188 17.52 -4.00 -10.67
CA LYS A 188 18.26 -4.43 -9.48
C LYS A 188 18.64 -3.19 -8.67
N LEU A 189 18.78 -3.35 -7.36
CA LEU A 189 19.29 -2.30 -6.48
C LEU A 189 20.64 -1.80 -7.05
N SER A 190 20.77 -0.49 -7.21
CA SER A 190 21.92 0.14 -7.90
C SER A 190 23.12 0.41 -6.99
N PHE A 191 23.01 0.07 -5.71
CA PHE A 191 24.04 0.30 -4.71
C PHE A 191 24.06 -0.85 -3.71
N THR A 192 25.18 -1.00 -3.01
CA THR A 192 25.33 -1.97 -1.92
C THR A 192 25.04 -1.27 -0.60
N PRO A 193 24.02 -1.69 0.18
CA PRO A 193 23.74 -1.12 1.49
C PRO A 193 24.93 -1.31 2.43
N SER A 194 25.23 -0.29 3.25
CA SER A 194 26.23 -0.36 4.31
C SER A 194 25.55 -0.14 5.65
N TYR A 195 25.67 -1.13 6.54
CA TYR A 195 25.07 -1.13 7.87
C TYR A 195 25.65 -2.26 8.72
N GLU A 196 25.44 -2.17 10.04
CA GLU A 196 25.70 -3.23 11.00
C GLU A 196 24.37 -3.76 11.53
N LEU A 197 24.13 -5.07 11.41
CA LEU A 197 22.91 -5.68 11.96
C LEU A 197 22.97 -5.69 13.49
N VAL A 198 21.97 -5.09 14.14
CA VAL A 198 21.83 -5.12 15.60
C VAL A 198 20.88 -6.23 16.02
N SER A 199 19.68 -6.26 15.43
CA SER A 199 18.68 -7.26 15.76
C SER A 199 17.73 -7.51 14.60
N PHE A 200 17.23 -8.73 14.52
CA PHE A 200 16.21 -9.13 13.57
C PHE A 200 15.24 -10.09 14.25
N SER A 201 13.95 -9.86 14.04
CA SER A 201 12.91 -10.84 14.35
C SER A 201 11.87 -10.85 13.24
N SER A 202 11.38 -12.04 12.92
CA SER A 202 10.25 -12.20 12.02
C SER A 202 9.17 -13.08 12.64
N ARG A 203 7.93 -12.81 12.27
CA ARG A 203 6.78 -13.62 12.68
C ARG A 203 5.90 -13.88 11.48
N TYR A 204 5.73 -15.15 11.14
CA TYR A 204 4.78 -15.57 10.13
C TYR A 204 3.36 -15.11 10.50
N GLN A 205 2.66 -14.55 9.53
CA GLN A 205 1.27 -14.14 9.67
C GLN A 205 0.45 -14.65 8.47
N LYS A 206 -0.78 -15.02 8.78
CA LYS A 206 -1.75 -15.52 7.81
C LYS A 206 -3.07 -14.80 8.00
N THR A 207 -3.57 -14.24 6.92
CA THR A 207 -4.91 -13.65 6.83
C THR A 207 -5.68 -14.37 5.72
N PHE A 208 -6.94 -13.99 5.51
CA PHE A 208 -7.78 -14.58 4.49
C PHE A 208 -8.49 -13.50 3.68
N ARG A 209 -8.63 -13.74 2.37
CA ARG A 209 -9.54 -12.97 1.51
C ARG A 209 -10.56 -13.90 0.88
N TYR A 210 -11.77 -13.40 0.63
CA TYR A 210 -12.73 -14.10 -0.20
C TYR A 210 -12.45 -13.81 -1.69
N SER A 211 -12.65 -14.81 -2.55
CA SER A 211 -12.46 -14.68 -3.99
C SER A 211 -13.78 -14.90 -4.71
N ASN A 212 -14.43 -13.82 -5.13
CA ASN A 212 -15.72 -13.90 -5.83
C ASN A 212 -15.64 -14.76 -7.10
N ALA A 213 -14.53 -14.67 -7.85
CA ALA A 213 -14.33 -15.45 -9.08
C ALA A 213 -14.22 -16.98 -8.86
N GLN A 214 -13.88 -17.42 -7.65
CA GLN A 214 -13.65 -18.84 -7.33
C GLN A 214 -14.51 -19.32 -6.14
N GLY A 215 -15.40 -18.48 -5.62
CA GLY A 215 -16.26 -18.78 -4.47
C GLY A 215 -15.55 -19.16 -3.16
N LYS A 216 -14.23 -18.96 -3.03
CA LYS A 216 -13.42 -19.55 -1.93
C LYS A 216 -12.63 -18.54 -1.12
N LYS A 217 -12.33 -18.89 0.14
CA LYS A 217 -11.35 -18.17 0.96
C LYS A 217 -9.93 -18.54 0.48
N ILE A 218 -9.12 -17.53 0.22
CA ILE A 218 -7.74 -17.65 -0.20
C ILE A 218 -6.86 -17.12 0.94
N PRO A 219 -5.91 -17.92 1.45
CA PRO A 219 -4.96 -17.44 2.42
C PRO A 219 -4.03 -16.41 1.79
N ILE A 220 -3.70 -15.37 2.56
CA ILE A 220 -2.62 -14.44 2.25
C ILE A 220 -1.61 -14.58 3.37
N GLU A 221 -0.37 -14.86 2.99
CA GLU A 221 0.68 -15.28 3.90
C GLU A 221 1.87 -14.34 3.72
N GLY A 222 2.49 -13.94 4.84
CA GLY A 222 3.63 -13.05 4.86
C GLY A 222 4.29 -13.03 6.23
N TYR A 223 5.31 -12.19 6.39
CA TYR A 223 6.06 -12.07 7.66
C TYR A 223 5.99 -10.63 8.17
N SER A 224 5.65 -10.48 9.45
CA SER A 224 5.98 -9.26 10.17
C SER A 224 7.46 -9.26 10.50
N VAL A 225 8.09 -8.10 10.40
CA VAL A 225 9.54 -7.90 10.58
C VAL A 225 9.77 -6.76 11.57
N ASN A 226 10.66 -6.97 12.52
CA ASN A 226 11.35 -5.90 13.25
C ASN A 226 12.84 -6.08 12.99
N LEU A 227 13.49 -5.04 12.47
CA LEU A 227 14.89 -5.03 12.09
C LEU A 227 15.52 -3.76 12.66
N SER A 228 16.64 -3.91 13.37
CA SER A 228 17.42 -2.79 13.87
C SER A 228 18.83 -2.86 13.31
N VAL A 229 19.33 -1.73 12.81
CA VAL A 229 20.66 -1.63 12.21
C VAL A 229 21.38 -0.37 12.68
N LYS A 230 22.70 -0.43 12.81
CA LYS A 230 23.58 0.71 13.08
C LYS A 230 24.33 1.13 11.83
N ASN A 231 24.84 2.36 11.84
CA ASN A 231 25.69 2.90 10.77
C ASN A 231 25.08 2.77 9.37
N LEU A 232 23.75 2.88 9.27
CA LEU A 232 23.03 2.75 8.01
C LEU A 232 23.38 3.92 7.08
N ASP A 233 23.79 3.59 5.86
CA ASP A 233 24.10 4.59 4.85
C ASP A 233 22.88 5.48 4.49
N ALA A 234 23.18 6.72 4.11
CA ALA A 234 22.14 7.71 3.82
C ALA A 234 21.26 7.34 2.60
N GLN A 235 21.78 6.56 1.65
CA GLN A 235 21.02 6.18 0.45
C GLN A 235 19.96 5.13 0.80
N SER A 236 20.33 4.11 1.59
CA SER A 236 19.44 3.13 2.18
C SER A 236 18.35 3.81 3.01
N TYR A 237 18.73 4.73 3.91
CA TYR A 237 17.77 5.42 4.76
C TYR A 237 16.75 6.24 3.95
N LYS A 238 17.21 7.01 2.96
CA LYS A 238 16.31 7.77 2.06
C LYS A 238 15.37 6.83 1.29
N LEU A 239 15.86 5.69 0.82
CA LEU A 239 15.04 4.70 0.12
C LEU A 239 14.01 4.06 1.07
N LEU A 240 14.36 3.79 2.33
CA LEU A 240 13.42 3.31 3.33
C LEU A 240 12.30 4.31 3.62
N LYS A 241 12.60 5.62 3.74
CA LYS A 241 11.58 6.67 3.89
C LYS A 241 10.65 6.77 2.68
N TYR A 242 11.18 6.60 1.46
CA TYR A 242 10.34 6.44 0.28
C TYR A 242 9.46 5.18 0.37
N GLY A 243 10.00 4.09 0.91
CA GLY A 243 9.28 2.85 1.16
C GLY A 243 8.08 2.97 2.10
N GLU A 244 8.09 3.89 3.07
CA GLU A 244 6.91 4.16 3.92
C GLU A 244 5.70 4.61 3.08
N VAL A 245 5.95 5.32 1.98
CA VAL A 245 4.92 5.76 1.04
C VAL A 245 4.47 4.62 0.13
N VAL A 246 5.43 3.88 -0.45
CA VAL A 246 5.11 2.92 -1.54
C VAL A 246 4.89 1.47 -1.10
N ALA A 247 5.27 1.13 0.13
CA ALA A 247 5.23 -0.20 0.75
C ALA A 247 6.15 -1.26 0.09
N VAL A 248 6.34 -2.37 0.81
CA VAL A 248 7.26 -3.48 0.47
C VAL A 248 6.48 -4.71 -0.01
N GLY A 249 7.00 -5.39 -1.03
CA GLY A 249 6.48 -6.68 -1.50
C GLY A 249 5.16 -6.60 -2.28
N ASN A 250 4.42 -7.69 -2.22
CA ASN A 250 3.20 -7.93 -3.00
C ASN A 250 1.92 -7.53 -2.25
N ASP A 251 0.81 -7.45 -3.00
CA ASP A 251 -0.54 -7.14 -2.50
C ASP A 251 -0.65 -5.83 -1.72
N THR A 252 0.26 -4.87 -1.97
CA THR A 252 0.23 -3.53 -1.35
C THR A 252 -1.06 -2.79 -1.61
N VAL A 253 -1.76 -3.05 -2.73
CA VAL A 253 -3.08 -2.49 -3.01
C VAL A 253 -4.12 -2.79 -1.93
N ARG A 254 -3.94 -3.86 -1.14
CA ARG A 254 -4.79 -4.19 0.02
C ARG A 254 -4.22 -3.65 1.33
N GLY A 255 -3.07 -3.00 1.32
CA GLY A 255 -2.42 -2.46 2.52
C GLY A 255 -1.33 -3.31 3.14
N TYR A 256 -0.96 -4.46 2.54
CA TYR A 256 0.22 -5.22 2.95
C TYR A 256 1.51 -4.44 2.67
N GLY A 257 2.61 -4.85 3.31
CA GLY A 257 3.91 -4.25 3.06
C GLY A 257 4.14 -2.90 3.73
N ARG A 258 3.17 -2.40 4.51
CA ARG A 258 3.32 -1.14 5.26
C ARG A 258 4.30 -1.36 6.41
N PHE A 259 5.22 -0.41 6.54
CA PHE A 259 6.17 -0.33 7.63
C PHE A 259 6.46 1.14 7.91
N TRP A 260 7.23 1.36 8.96
CA TRP A 260 7.73 2.67 9.33
C TRP A 260 9.19 2.55 9.76
N VAL A 261 9.89 3.68 9.69
CA VAL A 261 11.32 3.77 9.94
C VAL A 261 11.58 4.98 10.82
N GLU A 262 12.23 4.74 11.95
CA GLU A 262 12.74 5.75 12.85
C GLU A 262 14.21 5.53 13.15
N PHE A 263 14.84 6.55 13.73
CA PHE A 263 16.15 6.42 14.33
C PHE A 263 16.17 7.19 15.64
N GLY A 264 16.94 6.66 16.58
CA GLY A 264 17.15 7.26 17.89
C GLY A 264 18.59 7.04 18.33
N VAL A 265 18.96 7.74 19.41
CA VAL A 265 20.12 7.37 20.21
C VAL A 265 19.57 6.41 21.26
N ASP A 266 19.99 5.14 21.21
CA ASP A 266 19.79 4.21 22.33
C ASP A 266 20.53 4.73 23.57
#